data_AF-A0A834KWB3-F1
#
_entry.id   AF-A0A834KWB3-F1
#
_cell.length_a   1.000
_cell.length_b   1.000
_cell.length_c   1.000
_cell.angle_alpha   90.00
_cell.angle_beta   90.00
_cell.angle_gamma   90.00
#
_symmetry.space_group_name_H-M   'P 1'
#
loop_
_entity.id
_entity.type
_entity.pdbx_description
1 polymer ?
#
loop_
_entity_poly.entity_id
_entity_poly.type
_entity_poly.pdbx_seq_one_letter_code
_entity_poly.pdbx_strand_id
1 'polypeptide(L)'
;MVEDLILRVTSVEDIPANVASDLVIMFNTVATRTPMIFPESEEIAQYVRKWRKFLELIKVLGASLKEIEIRWASGKGPLAKEFTAIQVKQLIRALFQNTERRSILLASIK
;
A
#
# COMPACT_ATOMS: atom_id res chain seq x y z
N MET A 1 2.33 9.10 -13.44
CA MET A 1 3.01 7.79 -13.40
C MET A 1 2.81 7.05 -12.08
N VAL A 2 3.48 7.40 -10.97
CA VAL A 2 3.30 6.71 -9.67
C VAL A 2 1.86 6.78 -9.16
N GLU A 3 1.21 7.92 -9.35
CA GLU A 3 -0.19 8.09 -8.97
C GLU A 3 -1.15 7.18 -9.74
N ASP A 4 -0.87 6.95 -11.02
CA ASP A 4 -1.68 6.07 -11.86
C ASP A 4 -1.52 4.61 -11.43
N LEU A 5 -0.31 4.22 -11.01
CA LEU A 5 -0.06 2.89 -10.43
C LEU A 5 -0.85 2.69 -9.14
N ILE A 6 -0.82 3.69 -8.24
CA ILE A 6 -1.61 3.65 -7.00
C ILE A 6 -3.10 3.53 -7.34
N LEU A 7 -3.60 4.40 -8.23
CA LEU A 7 -5.02 4.44 -8.59
C LEU A 7 -5.46 3.08 -9.14
N ARG A 8 -4.73 2.52 -10.12
CA ARG A 8 -5.05 1.23 -10.72
C ARG A 8 -5.12 0.13 -9.67
N VAL A 9 -4.10 -0.02 -8.83
CA VAL A 9 -4.08 -1.07 -7.80
C VAL A 9 -5.20 -0.89 -6.78
N THR A 10 -5.45 0.35 -6.32
CA THR A 10 -6.50 0.61 -5.32
C THR A 10 -7.93 0.48 -5.89
N SER A 11 -8.08 0.43 -7.21
CA SER A 11 -9.38 0.27 -7.89
C SER A 11 -9.75 -1.18 -8.21
N VAL A 12 -8.80 -2.12 -8.06
CA VAL A 12 -9.04 -3.54 -8.34
C VAL A 12 -9.82 -4.17 -7.19
N GLU A 13 -10.88 -4.91 -7.51
CA GLU A 13 -11.75 -5.56 -6.52
C GLU A 13 -11.11 -6.78 -5.86
N ASP A 14 -10.34 -7.57 -6.61
CA ASP A 14 -9.66 -8.77 -6.13
C ASP A 14 -8.24 -8.87 -6.72
N ILE A 15 -7.25 -9.08 -5.86
CA ILE A 15 -5.84 -9.19 -6.20
C ILE A 15 -5.35 -10.56 -5.70
N PRO A 16 -5.19 -11.54 -6.61
CA PRO A 16 -4.65 -12.85 -6.25
C PRO A 16 -3.26 -12.74 -5.61
N ALA A 17 -2.95 -13.65 -4.68
CA ALA A 17 -1.71 -13.60 -3.89
C ALA A 17 -0.42 -13.63 -4.75
N ASN A 18 -0.42 -14.35 -5.86
CA ASN A 18 0.69 -14.35 -6.81
C ASN A 18 0.82 -12.99 -7.52
N VAL A 19 -0.30 -12.39 -7.93
CA VAL A 19 -0.31 -11.05 -8.55
C VAL A 19 0.15 -9.98 -7.56
N ALA A 20 -0.28 -10.04 -6.30
CA ALA A 20 0.21 -9.14 -5.25
C ALA A 20 1.74 -9.26 -5.09
N SER A 21 2.26 -10.48 -5.11
CA SER A 21 3.71 -10.75 -5.02
C SER A 21 4.48 -10.19 -6.23
N ASP A 22 3.95 -10.38 -7.44
CA ASP A 22 4.54 -9.81 -8.67
C ASP A 22 4.52 -8.28 -8.65
N LEU A 23 3.43 -7.66 -8.19
CA LEU A 23 3.33 -6.21 -8.00
C LEU A 23 4.36 -5.69 -7.01
N VAL A 24 4.60 -6.40 -5.90
CA VAL A 24 5.64 -6.03 -4.93
C VAL A 24 7.02 -6.03 -5.60
N ILE A 25 7.36 -7.04 -6.41
CA ILE A 25 8.66 -7.12 -7.11
C ILE A 25 8.80 -5.95 -8.10
N MET A 26 7.78 -5.72 -8.93
CA MET A 26 7.79 -4.66 -9.92
C MET A 26 7.86 -3.27 -9.26
N PHE A 27 7.07 -3.03 -8.23
CA PHE A 27 7.02 -1.73 -7.57
C PHE A 27 8.27 -1.46 -6.74
N ASN A 28 8.90 -2.47 -6.13
CA ASN A 28 10.22 -2.30 -5.51
C ASN A 28 11.27 -1.90 -6.54
N THR A 29 11.22 -2.46 -7.75
CA THR A 29 12.14 -2.05 -8.83
C THR A 29 11.98 -0.57 -9.16
N VAL A 30 10.74 -0.07 -9.23
CA VAL A 30 10.47 1.37 -9.39
C VAL A 30 10.99 2.15 -8.18
N ALA A 31 10.68 1.69 -6.96
CA ALA A 31 11.09 2.34 -5.71
C ALA A 31 12.62 2.47 -5.57
N THR A 32 13.38 1.51 -6.09
CA THR A 32 14.85 1.53 -6.06
C THR A 32 15.44 2.36 -7.19
N ARG A 33 14.87 2.33 -8.41
CA ARG A 33 15.47 2.98 -9.58
C ARG A 33 15.08 4.45 -9.72
N THR A 34 13.86 4.83 -9.35
CA THR A 34 13.40 6.23 -9.51
C THR A 34 14.19 7.23 -8.67
N PRO A 35 14.65 6.94 -7.44
CA PRO A 35 15.52 7.87 -6.71
C PRO A 35 16.85 8.16 -7.43
N MET A 36 17.37 7.21 -8.23
CA MET A 36 18.68 7.32 -8.89
C MET A 36 18.72 8.34 -10.04
N ILE A 37 17.57 8.84 -10.50
CA ILE A 37 17.50 9.88 -11.54
C ILE A 37 17.51 11.29 -10.97
N PHE A 38 17.48 11.44 -9.64
CA PHE A 38 17.60 12.72 -8.95
C PHE A 38 19.07 12.98 -8.57
N PRO A 39 19.51 14.25 -8.50
CA PRO A 39 20.86 14.58 -8.04
C PRO A 39 21.14 14.06 -6.62
N GLU A 40 20.16 14.22 -5.72
CA GLU A 40 20.13 13.60 -4.40
C GLU A 40 18.90 12.70 -4.28
N SER A 41 19.12 11.44 -3.90
CA SER A 41 18.06 10.41 -3.94
C SER A 41 16.90 10.70 -2.97
N GLU A 42 17.19 11.44 -1.91
CA GLU A 42 16.31 11.87 -0.84
C GLU A 42 15.30 12.94 -1.31
N GLU A 43 15.63 13.68 -2.36
CA GLU A 43 14.77 14.75 -2.88
C GLU A 43 13.53 14.23 -3.61
N ILE A 44 13.49 12.94 -3.97
CA ILE A 44 12.35 12.35 -4.70
C ILE A 44 11.01 12.65 -4.02
N ALA A 45 10.95 12.66 -2.68
CA ALA A 45 9.71 12.92 -1.96
C ALA A 45 9.21 14.37 -2.13
N GLN A 46 10.08 15.30 -2.55
CA GLN A 46 9.78 16.69 -2.85
C GLN A 46 9.20 16.83 -4.26
N TYR A 47 9.70 16.04 -5.21
CA TYR A 47 9.35 16.15 -6.62
C TYR A 47 8.27 15.17 -7.09
N VAL A 48 8.14 14.01 -6.43
CA VAL A 48 7.18 12.96 -6.79
C VAL A 48 6.02 12.96 -5.82
N ARG A 49 4.90 13.54 -6.27
CA ARG A 49 3.67 13.56 -5.49
C ARG A 49 3.20 12.12 -5.18
N LYS A 50 2.70 11.91 -3.96
CA LYS A 50 2.25 10.61 -3.43
C LYS A 50 3.35 9.54 -3.37
N TRP A 51 4.63 9.91 -3.38
CA TRP A 51 5.74 8.97 -3.23
C TRP A 51 5.63 8.12 -1.95
N ARG A 52 5.34 8.75 -0.81
CA ARG A 52 5.15 8.03 0.47
C ARG A 52 3.97 7.06 0.42
N LYS A 53 2.84 7.47 -0.15
CA LYS A 53 1.68 6.59 -0.42
C LYS A 53 2.05 5.39 -1.30
N PHE A 54 2.89 5.57 -2.31
CA PHE A 54 3.40 4.47 -3.14
C PHE A 54 4.26 3.49 -2.34
N LEU A 55 5.19 3.99 -1.54
CA LEU A 55 6.01 3.14 -0.68
C LEU A 55 5.16 2.36 0.35
N GLU A 56 4.15 3.01 0.93
CA GLU A 56 3.19 2.33 1.81
C GLU A 56 2.37 1.27 1.07
N LEU A 57 1.95 1.54 -0.17
CA LEU A 57 1.23 0.55 -0.98
C LEU A 57 2.06 -0.73 -1.18
N ILE A 58 3.36 -0.59 -1.48
CA ILE A 58 4.28 -1.73 -1.60
C ILE A 58 4.28 -2.56 -0.31
N LYS A 59 4.34 -1.89 0.85
CA LYS A 59 4.31 -2.58 2.14
C LYS A 59 2.98 -3.31 2.37
N VAL A 60 1.85 -2.70 2.01
CA VAL A 60 0.52 -3.33 2.15
C VAL A 60 0.37 -4.55 1.24
N LEU A 61 0.81 -4.46 -0.02
CA LEU A 61 0.73 -5.55 -0.99
C LEU A 61 1.52 -6.80 -0.56
N GLY A 62 2.62 -6.61 0.16
CA GLY A 62 3.46 -7.70 0.68
C GLY A 62 3.22 -8.06 2.15
N ALA A 63 2.24 -7.44 2.82
CA ALA A 63 2.03 -7.62 4.25
C ALA A 63 0.98 -8.70 4.56
N SER A 64 1.07 -9.27 5.75
CA SER A 64 0.00 -10.00 6.41
C SER A 64 -1.04 -9.05 7.03
N LEU A 65 -2.24 -9.56 7.35
CA LEU A 65 -3.26 -8.80 8.09
C LEU A 65 -2.73 -8.20 9.40
N LYS A 66 -1.84 -8.91 10.11
CA LYS A 66 -1.24 -8.41 11.37
C LYS A 66 -0.35 -7.20 11.12
N GLU A 67 0.47 -7.25 10.08
CA GLU A 67 1.36 -6.15 9.73
C GLU A 67 0.55 -4.95 9.27
N ILE A 68 -0.53 -5.15 8.50
CA ILE A 68 -1.46 -4.06 8.13
C ILE A 68 -2.08 -3.43 9.37
N GLU A 69 -2.53 -4.22 10.34
CA GLU A 69 -3.06 -3.73 11.62
C GLU A 69 -2.03 -2.86 12.37
N ILE A 70 -0.79 -3.34 12.49
CA ILE A 70 0.31 -2.62 13.13
C ILE A 70 0.62 -1.30 12.38
N ARG A 71 0.63 -1.33 11.04
CA ARG A 71 0.88 -0.12 10.24
C ARG A 71 -0.28 0.86 10.27
N TRP A 72 -1.50 0.40 10.45
CA TRP A 72 -2.68 1.25 10.66
C TRP A 72 -2.62 1.93 12.03
N ALA A 73 -2.21 1.18 13.08
CA ALA A 73 -2.08 1.64 14.46
C ALA A 73 -3.26 2.48 14.93
N SER A 74 -4.47 1.95 14.81
CA SER A 74 -5.73 2.63 15.18
C SER A 74 -5.87 4.03 14.56
N GLY A 75 -5.47 4.17 13.29
CA GLY A 75 -5.57 5.42 12.53
C GLY A 75 -4.44 6.43 12.79
N LYS A 76 -3.38 6.03 13.51
CA LYS A 76 -2.24 6.91 13.84
C LYS A 76 -0.93 6.48 13.16
N GLY A 77 -0.93 5.31 12.52
CA GLY A 77 0.28 4.72 11.94
C GLY A 77 0.63 5.29 10.56
N PRO A 78 1.77 4.86 9.99
CA PRO A 78 2.22 5.32 8.67
C PRO A 78 1.19 5.06 7.57
N LEU A 79 0.43 3.97 7.65
CA LEU A 79 -0.60 3.67 6.67
C LEU A 79 -1.75 4.70 6.70
N ALA A 80 -2.15 5.13 7.89
CA ALA A 80 -3.23 6.10 8.08
C ALA A 80 -2.87 7.52 7.64
N LYS A 81 -1.56 7.86 7.61
CA LYS A 81 -1.08 9.14 7.08
C LYS A 81 -1.27 9.25 5.57
N GLU A 82 -1.23 8.11 4.87
CA GLU A 82 -1.23 8.06 3.41
C GLU A 82 -2.56 7.56 2.82
N PHE A 83 -3.36 6.80 3.57
CA PHE A 83 -4.61 6.21 3.11
C PHE A 83 -5.78 6.49 4.06
N THR A 84 -6.95 6.69 3.47
CA THR A 84 -8.20 6.79 4.25
C THR A 84 -8.64 5.40 4.73
N ALA A 85 -9.44 5.36 5.80
CA ALA A 85 -10.04 4.12 6.29
C ALA A 85 -10.77 3.32 5.21
N ILE A 86 -11.48 4.02 4.31
CA ILE A 86 -12.19 3.41 3.17
C ILE A 86 -11.21 2.70 2.24
N GLN A 87 -10.12 3.38 1.85
CA GLN A 87 -9.11 2.80 0.97
C GLN A 87 -8.41 1.60 1.61
N VAL A 88 -8.07 1.67 2.89
CA VAL A 88 -7.46 0.54 3.61
C VAL A 88 -8.42 -0.64 3.66
N LYS A 89 -9.71 -0.42 3.96
CA LYS A 89 -10.72 -1.48 3.94
C LYS A 89 -10.85 -2.10 2.55
N GLN A 90 -10.83 -1.31 1.48
CA GLN A 90 -10.87 -1.83 0.10
C GLN A 90 -9.65 -2.69 -0.22
N LEU A 91 -8.44 -2.23 0.11
CA LEU A 91 -7.21 -3.00 -0.08
C LEU A 91 -7.21 -4.32 0.70
N ILE A 92 -7.65 -4.30 1.96
CA ILE A 92 -7.81 -5.54 2.76
C ILE A 92 -8.82 -6.48 2.10
N ARG A 93 -9.90 -5.94 1.51
CA ARG A 93 -10.89 -6.77 0.83
C ARG A 93 -10.34 -7.42 -0.43
N ALA A 94 -9.54 -6.68 -1.20
CA ALA A 94 -8.94 -7.14 -2.45
C ALA A 94 -7.78 -8.12 -2.24
N LEU A 95 -7.04 -8.01 -1.12
CA LEU A 95 -5.84 -8.83 -0.90
C LEU A 95 -6.09 -10.12 -0.10
N PHE A 96 -7.18 -10.18 0.67
CA PHE A 96 -7.39 -11.28 1.62
C PHE A 96 -8.77 -11.91 1.47
N GLN A 97 -8.76 -13.24 1.50
CA GLN A 97 -9.97 -14.07 1.54
C GLN A 97 -10.85 -13.74 2.75
N ASN A 98 -12.15 -13.97 2.60
CA ASN A 98 -13.11 -13.72 3.67
C ASN A 98 -12.88 -14.68 4.84
N THR A 99 -12.33 -14.16 5.94
CA THR A 99 -12.03 -14.90 7.16
C THR A 99 -12.47 -14.09 8.38
N GLU A 100 -12.61 -14.76 9.52
CA GLU A 100 -12.93 -14.10 10.80
C GLU A 100 -11.88 -13.03 11.15
N ARG A 101 -10.59 -13.36 11.01
CA ARG A 101 -9.49 -12.43 11.26
C ARG A 101 -9.57 -11.16 10.40
N ARG A 102 -9.89 -11.30 9.11
CA ARG A 102 -10.12 -10.16 8.21
C ARG A 102 -11.31 -9.33 8.68
N SER A 103 -12.41 -9.96 9.07
CA SER A 103 -13.63 -9.28 9.52
C SER A 103 -13.39 -8.46 10.79
N ILE A 104 -12.66 -9.02 11.76
CA ILE A 104 -12.26 -8.32 12.99
C ILE A 104 -11.43 -7.07 12.67
N LEU A 105 -10.42 -7.21 11.80
CA LEU A 105 -9.58 -6.06 11.40
C LEU A 105 -10.39 -5.00 10.65
N LEU A 106 -11.26 -5.39 9.72
CA LEU A 106 -12.12 -4.45 9.01
C LEU A 106 -13.05 -3.67 9.95
N ALA A 107 -13.51 -4.29 11.04
CA ALA A 107 -14.33 -3.64 12.05
C ALA A 107 -13.55 -2.67 12.96
N SER A 108 -12.25 -2.91 13.19
CA SER A 108 -11.42 -2.03 14.04
C SER A 108 -10.99 -0.74 13.33
N ILE A 109 -11.00 -0.72 12.00
CA ILE A 109 -10.71 0.46 11.19
C ILE A 109 -11.98 1.34 11.13
N LYS A 110 -11.94 2.53 11.74
CA LYS A 110 -13.04 3.51 11.71
C LYS A 110 -12.86 4.49 10.55
#